data_AF-A0A1G1CL86-F1
#
_entry.id   AF-A0A1G1CL86-F1
#
_cell.length_a   1.000
_cell.length_b   1.000
_cell.length_c   1.000
_cell.angle_alpha   90.00
_cell.angle_beta   90.00
_cell.angle_gamma   90.00
#
_symmetry.space_group_name_H-M   'P 1'
#
loop_
_entity.id
_entity.type
_entity.pdbx_description
1 polymer ?
#
loop_
_entity_poly.entity_id
_entity_poly.type
_entity_poly.pdbx_seq_one_letter_code
_entity_poly.pdbx_strand_id
1 'polypeptide(L)'
;MTSLILTFGVGISLALVYYYIREMLPKETKRRIFFMADLTIGLSFIFFTLPVYLMFNVPLGLLISWFLTTFIILLINAYCLVKIIK
;
A
#
# COMPACT_ATOMS: atom_id res chain seq x y z
N MET A 1 -16.27 -7.75 13.98
CA MET A 1 -15.99 -6.45 14.63
C MET A 1 -14.50 -6.15 14.69
N THR A 2 -13.66 -7.08 15.14
CA THR A 2 -12.19 -6.95 15.15
C THR A 2 -11.57 -6.61 13.80
N SER A 3 -12.01 -7.25 12.70
CA SER A 3 -11.54 -6.95 11.34
C SER A 3 -11.79 -5.49 10.93
N LEU A 4 -12.97 -4.95 11.23
CA LEU A 4 -13.34 -3.57 10.91
C LEU A 4 -12.47 -2.55 11.66
N ILE A 5 -12.21 -2.79 12.95
CA ILE A 5 -11.37 -1.93 13.79
C ILE A 5 -9.92 -1.94 13.27
N LEU A 6 -9.40 -3.12 12.92
CA LEU A 6 -8.06 -3.26 12.34
C LEU A 6 -7.95 -2.54 10.99
N THR A 7 -8.92 -2.74 10.09
CA THR A 7 -8.95 -2.05 8.80
C THR A 7 -9.00 -0.52 8.97
N PHE A 8 -9.78 -0.04 9.93
CA PHE A 8 -9.87 1.40 10.23
C PHE A 8 -8.56 1.96 10.78
N GLY A 9 -7.93 1.25 11.73
CA GLY A 9 -6.63 1.64 12.29
C GLY A 9 -5.49 1.65 11.26
N VAL A 10 -5.47 0.65 10.37
CA VAL A 10 -4.52 0.60 9.24
C VAL A 10 -4.76 1.76 8.27
N GLY A 11 -6.03 2.05 7.97
CA GLY A 11 -6.41 3.19 7.12
C GLY A 11 -5.94 4.54 7.68
N ILE A 12 -6.16 4.78 8.99
CA ILE A 12 -5.69 6.00 9.67
C ILE A 12 -4.16 6.09 9.64
N SER A 13 -3.48 4.97 9.90
CA SER A 13 -2.01 4.93 9.90
C SER A 13 -1.45 5.30 8.53
N LEU A 14 -2.02 4.77 7.45
CA LEU A 14 -1.65 5.12 6.08
C LEU A 14 -1.95 6.58 5.73
N ALA A 15 -3.08 7.12 6.21
CA ALA A 15 -3.43 8.51 6.05
C ALA A 15 -2.45 9.46 6.76
N LEU A 16 -2.03 9.11 7.97
CA LEU A 16 -1.01 9.85 8.72
C LEU A 16 0.34 9.82 8.02
N VAL A 17 0.79 8.63 7.58
CA VAL A 17 2.03 8.48 6.81
C VAL A 17 1.99 9.37 5.57
N TYR A 18 0.89 9.32 4.80
CA TYR A 18 0.69 10.18 3.65
C TYR A 18 0.77 11.66 4.02
N TYR A 19 0.10 12.09 5.10
CA TYR A 19 0.09 13.48 5.54
C TYR A 19 1.49 14.01 5.85
N TYR A 20 2.36 13.21 6.47
CA TYR A 20 3.73 13.62 6.78
C TYR A 20 4.64 13.67 5.54
N ILE A 21 4.49 12.74 4.61
CA ILE A 21 5.36 12.69 3.42
C ILE A 21 4.83 13.57 2.27
N ARG A 22 3.60 14.08 2.34
CA ARG A 22 2.97 14.84 1.23
C ARG A 22 3.77 16.04 0.76
N GLU A 23 4.56 16.65 1.64
CA GLU A 23 5.40 17.81 1.30
C GLU A 23 6.62 17.41 0.47
N MET A 24 7.09 16.17 0.61
CA MET A 24 8.18 15.58 -0.18
C MET A 24 7.67 14.99 -1.51
N LEU A 25 6.35 14.79 -1.64
CA LEU A 25 5.75 14.24 -2.85
C LEU A 25 5.57 15.29 -3.95
N PRO A 26 5.73 14.91 -5.24
CA PRO A 26 5.55 15.82 -6.37
C PRO A 26 4.18 16.53 -6.34
N LYS A 27 4.15 17.80 -6.77
CA LYS A 27 2.95 18.64 -6.71
C LYS A 27 1.86 18.22 -7.70
N GLU A 28 2.24 17.57 -8.80
CA GLU A 28 1.28 17.04 -9.77
C GLU A 28 0.50 15.86 -9.19
N THR A 29 -0.82 15.98 -9.10
CA THR A 29 -1.70 14.97 -8.49
C THR A 29 -1.51 13.57 -9.06
N LYS A 30 -1.34 13.45 -10.39
CA LYS A 30 -1.12 12.15 -11.05
C LYS A 30 0.20 11.52 -10.60
N ARG A 31 1.31 12.27 -10.66
CA ARG A 31 2.62 11.79 -10.21
C ARG A 31 2.63 11.47 -8.73
N ARG A 32 1.90 12.24 -7.91
CA ARG A 32 1.75 11.98 -6.47
C ARG A 32 1.05 10.64 -6.17
N ILE A 33 0.01 10.30 -6.94
CA ILE A 33 -0.70 9.01 -6.82
C ILE A 33 0.24 7.85 -7.16
N PHE A 34 0.91 7.92 -8.31
CA PHE A 34 1.84 6.86 -8.71
C PHE A 34 2.99 6.70 -7.73
N PHE A 35 3.59 7.81 -7.27
CA PHE A 35 4.69 7.75 -6.30
C PHE A 35 4.26 7.13 -4.96
N MET A 36 3.06 7.46 -4.47
CA MET A 36 2.52 6.85 -3.25
C MET A 36 2.19 5.36 -3.44
N ALA A 37 1.64 5.00 -4.61
CA ALA A 37 1.38 3.62 -4.96
C ALA A 37 2.69 2.82 -5.02
N ASP A 38 3.70 3.32 -5.73
CA ASP A 38 5.01 2.67 -5.86
C ASP A 38 5.69 2.49 -4.50
N LEU A 39 5.64 3.51 -3.64
CA LEU A 39 6.20 3.45 -2.29
C LEU A 39 5.50 2.38 -1.44
N THR A 40 4.17 2.35 -1.46
CA THR A 40 3.39 1.38 -0.66
C THR A 40 3.51 -0.04 -1.20
N ILE A 41 3.54 -0.23 -2.52
CA ILE A 41 3.75 -1.52 -3.17
C ILE A 41 5.17 -2.03 -2.89
N GLY A 42 6.19 -1.17 -3.02
CA GLY A 42 7.57 -1.51 -2.71
C GLY A 42 7.76 -1.92 -1.25
N LEU A 43 7.19 -1.16 -0.32
CA LEU A 43 7.18 -1.50 1.11
C LEU A 43 6.47 -2.84 1.36
N SER A 44 5.28 -3.04 0.79
CA SER A 44 4.56 -4.30 0.93
C SER A 44 5.35 -5.49 0.36
N PHE A 45 6.06 -5.30 -0.75
CA PHE A 45 6.87 -6.36 -1.33
C PHE A 45 8.05 -6.72 -0.41
N ILE A 46 8.79 -5.73 0.07
CA ILE A 46 9.99 -5.90 0.90
C ILE A 46 9.65 -6.44 2.29
N PHE A 47 8.62 -5.91 2.94
CA PHE A 47 8.30 -6.24 4.33
C PHE A 47 7.33 -7.42 4.49
N PHE A 48 6.71 -7.87 3.40
CA PHE A 48 5.69 -8.91 3.49
C PHE A 48 5.83 -9.99 2.43
N THR A 49 5.75 -9.64 1.13
CA THR A 49 5.78 -10.64 0.05
C THR A 49 7.09 -11.45 0.05
N LEU A 50 8.24 -10.78 0.17
CA LEU A 50 9.55 -11.42 0.13
C LEU A 50 9.84 -12.26 1.39
N PRO A 51 9.59 -11.76 2.63
CA PRO A 51 9.69 -12.58 3.83
C PRO A 51 8.78 -13.80 3.80
N VAL A 52 7.53 -13.67 3.35
CA VAL A 52 6.60 -14.80 3.29
C VAL A 52 7.07 -15.86 2.29
N TYR A 53 7.60 -15.44 1.13
CA TYR A 53 8.22 -16.35 0.18
C TYR A 53 9.40 -17.11 0.80
N LEU A 54 10.31 -16.41 1.47
CA LEU A 54 11.53 -16.99 2.05
C LEU A 54 11.25 -17.88 3.27
N MET A 55 10.30 -17.50 4.13
CA MET A 55 10.03 -18.20 5.39
C MET A 55 9.09 -19.39 5.24
N PHE A 56 8.09 -19.29 4.36
CA PHE A 56 7.03 -20.31 4.25
C PHE A 56 7.08 -21.10 2.93
N ASN A 57 8.06 -20.80 2.06
CA ASN A 57 8.27 -21.45 0.76
C ASN A 57 6.96 -21.60 -0.05
N VAL A 58 6.20 -20.50 -0.11
CA VAL A 58 4.86 -20.49 -0.69
C VAL A 58 4.94 -20.76 -2.19
N PRO A 59 4.02 -21.56 -2.77
CA PRO A 59 3.97 -21.80 -4.21
C PRO A 59 3.92 -20.48 -5.00
N LEU A 60 4.77 -20.38 -6.03
CA LEU A 60 4.93 -19.15 -6.83
C LEU A 60 3.61 -18.64 -7.41
N GLY A 61 2.72 -19.54 -7.88
CA GLY A 61 1.42 -19.13 -8.43
C GLY A 61 0.52 -18.43 -7.40
N LEU A 62 0.54 -18.90 -6.15
CA LEU A 62 -0.24 -18.33 -5.07
C LEU A 62 0.34 -16.99 -4.63
N LEU A 63 1.68 -16.88 -4.63
CA LEU A 63 2.39 -15.64 -4.35
C LEU A 63 2.09 -14.56 -5.40
N ILE A 64 2.11 -14.92 -6.68
CA ILE A 64 1.81 -14.00 -7.80
C ILE A 64 0.35 -13.52 -7.72
N SER A 65 -0.61 -14.43 -7.51
CA SER A 65 -2.03 -14.07 -7.37
C SER A 65 -2.26 -13.12 -6.19
N TRP A 66 -1.60 -13.39 -5.06
CA TRP A 66 -1.70 -12.57 -3.87
C TRP A 66 -1.05 -11.19 -4.07
N PHE A 67 0.12 -11.15 -4.68
CA PHE A 67 0.81 -9.90 -5.00
C PHE A 67 -0.01 -9.03 -5.95
N LEU A 68 -0.58 -9.59 -7.02
CA LEU A 68 -1.47 -8.87 -7.95
C LEU A 68 -2.70 -8.29 -7.24
N THR A 69 -3.33 -9.08 -6.37
CA THR A 69 -4.51 -8.63 -5.62
C THR A 69 -4.13 -7.48 -4.67
N THR A 70 -3.00 -7.61 -3.98
CA THR A 70 -2.49 -6.59 -3.05
C THR A 70 -2.10 -5.32 -3.79
N PHE A 71 -1.48 -5.46 -4.97
CA PHE A 71 -1.12 -4.36 -5.86
C PHE A 71 -2.34 -3.50 -6.24
N ILE A 72 -3.44 -4.14 -6.67
CA ILE A 72 -4.67 -3.43 -7.04
C ILE A 72 -5.25 -2.67 -5.83
N ILE A 73 -5.30 -3.32 -4.66
CA ILE A 73 -5.82 -2.71 -3.43
C ILE A 73 -4.99 -1.48 -3.03
N LEU A 74 -3.66 -1.61 -3.04
CA LEU A 74 -2.75 -0.51 -2.68
C LEU A 74 -2.84 0.65 -3.66
N LEU A 75 -3.01 0.38 -4.96
CA LEU A 75 -3.17 1.40 -5.97
C LEU A 75 -4.49 2.18 -5.78
N ILE A 76 -5.59 1.49 -5.51
CA ILE A 76 -6.88 2.12 -5.19
C ILE A 76 -6.77 2.96 -3.91
N ASN A 77 -6.08 2.44 -2.90
CA ASN A 77 -5.88 3.14 -1.63
C ASN A 77 -5.04 4.42 -1.81
N ALA A 78 -3.94 4.34 -2.55
CA ALA A 78 -3.11 5.51 -2.88
C ALA A 78 -3.91 6.58 -3.63
N TYR A 79 -4.76 6.17 -4.59
CA TYR A 79 -5.67 7.09 -5.27
C TYR A 79 -6.64 7.77 -4.29
N CYS A 80 -7.23 6.99 -3.37
CA CYS A 80 -8.17 7.47 -2.38
C CYS A 80 -7.51 8.50 -1.43
N LEU A 81 -6.33 8.17 -0.89
CA LEU A 81 -5.58 9.02 0.04
C LEU A 81 -5.19 10.36 -0.60
N VAL A 82 -4.64 10.35 -1.81
CA VAL A 82 -4.24 11.60 -2.49
C VAL A 82 -5.45 12.47 -2.83
N LYS A 83 -6.60 11.85 -3.13
CA LYS A 83 -7.81 12.59 -3.48
C LYS A 83 -8.52 13.18 -2.26
N ILE A 84 -8.51 12.47 -1.13
CA ILE A 84 -9.16 12.89 0.13
C ILE A 84 -8.29 13.91 0.87
N ILE A 85 -6.98 13.65 1.00
CA ILE A 85 -6.06 14.43 1.85
C ILE A 85 -5.34 15.50 1.00
N LYS A 86 -6.05 16.05 0.03
CA LYS A 86 -5.50 16.91 -1.03
C LYS A 86 -4.62 18.04 -0.50
#